data_AF-A0A4V2YSA0-F1
#
_entry.id   AF-A0A4V2YSA0-F1
#
_cell.length_a   1.000
_cell.length_b   1.000
_cell.length_c   1.000
_cell.angle_alpha   90.00
_cell.angle_beta   90.00
_cell.angle_gamma   90.00
#
_symmetry.space_group_name_H-M   'P 1'
#
loop_
_entity.id
_entity.type
_entity.pdbx_description
1 polymer ?
#
loop_
_entity_poly.entity_id
_entity_poly.type
_entity_poly.pdbx_seq_one_letter_code
_entity_poly.pdbx_strand_id
1 'polypeptide(L)'
;MNVPDPGTGDAKAMRLGKGTDRTKLQAALEKCQSWLQAGGQLPDLSDPKKRDQWVEFAQCMREHGVDMPDPAPDGKLTIPTAGVDLGKAEKAREACKDKLPGVRQ
;
A
#
# COMPACT_ATOMS: atom_id res chain seq x y z
N MET A 1 -18.58 -13.69 29.01
CA MET A 1 -17.22 -13.13 28.99
C MET A 1 -17.27 -11.76 28.35
N ASN A 2 -17.02 -10.71 29.13
CA ASN A 2 -16.98 -9.33 28.67
C ASN A 2 -15.59 -9.08 28.09
N VAL A 3 -15.47 -8.87 26.78
CA VAL A 3 -14.19 -8.48 26.16
C VAL A 3 -14.02 -7.00 26.44
N PRO A 4 -13.04 -6.59 27.28
CA PRO A 4 -12.83 -5.18 27.58
C PRO A 4 -12.46 -4.45 26.29
N ASP A 5 -13.16 -3.34 26.04
CA ASP A 5 -12.80 -2.35 25.03
C ASP A 5 -11.30 -2.02 25.21
N PRO A 6 -10.43 -2.21 24.20
CA PRO A 6 -9.04 -1.78 24.26
C PRO A 6 -9.05 -0.26 24.27
N GLY A 7 -9.25 0.30 25.46
CA GLY A 7 -9.39 1.71 25.72
C GLY A 7 -8.34 2.48 24.93
N THR A 8 -8.83 3.51 24.22
CA THR A 8 -8.09 4.61 23.59
C THR A 8 -6.63 4.61 24.02
N GLY A 9 -5.81 3.84 23.30
CA GLY A 9 -4.44 3.59 23.71
C GLY A 9 -3.73 4.92 23.78
N ASP A 10 -3.31 5.31 24.98
CA ASP A 10 -2.47 6.47 25.19
C ASP A 10 -1.40 6.45 24.10
N ALA A 11 -1.21 7.57 23.42
CA ALA A 11 -0.28 7.75 22.31
C ALA A 11 1.19 7.38 22.64
N LYS A 12 1.46 6.87 23.85
CA LYS A 12 2.67 6.23 24.36
C LYS A 12 2.85 4.75 23.98
N ALA A 13 1.81 4.02 23.56
CA ALA A 13 1.96 2.60 23.20
C ALA A 13 2.65 2.37 21.84
N MET A 14 2.57 3.36 20.93
CA MET A 14 3.47 3.45 19.78
C MET A 14 4.51 4.52 20.07
N ARG A 15 5.77 4.12 20.26
CA ARG A 15 6.92 5.02 20.40
C ARG A 15 7.26 5.67 19.06
N LEU A 16 6.34 6.49 18.56
CA LEU A 16 6.58 7.42 17.46
C LEU A 16 7.61 8.42 17.98
N GLY A 17 8.78 8.47 17.34
CA GLY A 17 9.97 9.16 17.84
C GLY A 17 9.72 10.62 18.22
N LYS A 18 10.53 11.14 19.17
CA LYS A 18 10.53 12.56 19.58
C LYS A 18 10.65 13.43 18.31
N GLY A 19 9.56 14.10 17.94
CA GLY A 19 9.50 14.97 16.74
C GLY A 19 8.39 14.64 15.74
N THR A 20 7.64 13.54 15.94
CA THR A 20 6.48 13.25 15.08
C THR A 20 5.32 14.17 15.44
N ASP A 21 5.02 15.11 14.54
CA ASP A 21 3.84 15.98 14.63
C ASP A 21 2.58 15.12 14.55
N ARG A 22 1.85 15.03 15.67
CA ARG A 22 0.68 14.17 15.81
C ARG A 22 -0.44 14.56 14.85
N THR A 23 -0.57 15.86 14.56
CA THR A 23 -1.57 16.37 13.64
C THR A 23 -1.21 15.98 12.20
N LYS A 24 0.06 16.09 11.80
CA LYS A 24 0.51 15.64 10.46
C LYS A 24 0.41 14.13 10.30
N LEU A 25 0.76 13.38 11.35
CA LEU A 25 0.62 11.93 11.34
C LEU A 25 -0.85 11.51 11.20
N GLN A 26 -1.75 12.12 11.97
CA GLN A 26 -3.18 11.82 11.88
C GLN A 26 -3.73 12.11 10.48
N ALA A 27 -3.40 13.25 9.88
CA ALA A 27 -3.80 13.58 8.52
C ALA A 27 -3.25 12.59 7.47
N ALA A 28 -2.05 12.04 7.67
CA ALA A 28 -1.50 11.00 6.80
C ALA A 28 -2.25 9.66 6.97
N LEU A 29 -2.55 9.28 8.22
CA LEU A 29 -3.28 8.04 8.52
C LEU A 29 -4.73 8.09 8.02
N GLU A 30 -5.40 9.24 8.09
CA GLU A 30 -6.75 9.43 7.53
C GLU A 30 -6.76 9.26 6.01
N LYS A 31 -5.77 9.83 5.30
CA LYS A 31 -5.62 9.64 3.85
C LYS A 31 -5.30 8.20 3.47
N CYS A 32 -4.60 7.49 4.34
CA CYS A 32 -4.28 6.06 4.16
C CYS A 32 -5.32 5.13 4.78
N GLN A 33 -6.45 5.63 5.30
CA GLN A 33 -7.36 4.83 6.12
C GLN A 33 -7.86 3.59 5.40
N SER A 34 -8.27 3.68 4.14
CA SER A 34 -8.72 2.52 3.35
C SER A 34 -7.64 1.44 3.22
N TRP A 35 -6.38 1.84 3.02
CA TRP A 35 -5.22 0.95 2.96
C TRP A 35 -4.86 0.34 4.32
N LEU A 36 -5.01 1.13 5.40
CA LEU A 36 -4.76 0.68 6.77
C LEU A 36 -5.85 -0.28 7.26
N GLN A 37 -7.11 -0.07 6.88
CA GLN A 37 -8.22 -1.00 7.16
C GLN A 37 -8.05 -2.33 6.42
N ALA A 38 -7.48 -2.30 5.22
CA ALA A 38 -7.04 -3.50 4.51
C ALA A 38 -5.76 -4.14 5.12
N GLY A 39 -5.24 -3.60 6.21
CA GLY A 39 -4.07 -4.13 6.93
C GLY A 39 -2.76 -4.04 6.15
N GLY A 40 -2.69 -3.20 5.11
CA GLY A 40 -1.55 -3.19 4.19
C GLY A 40 -1.39 -4.49 3.38
N GLN A 41 -2.43 -5.35 3.35
CA GLN A 41 -2.41 -6.56 2.54
C GLN A 41 -2.63 -6.18 1.08
N LEU A 42 -1.72 -6.67 0.23
CA LEU A 42 -1.94 -6.68 -1.21
C LEU A 42 -3.19 -7.52 -1.53
N PRO A 43 -3.92 -7.21 -2.61
CA PRO A 43 -4.99 -8.06 -3.09
C PRO A 43 -4.48 -9.50 -3.27
N ASP A 44 -5.32 -10.49 -2.99
CA ASP A 44 -5.00 -11.88 -3.30
C ASP A 44 -4.80 -12.06 -4.82
N LEU A 45 -3.55 -12.21 -5.24
CA LEU A 45 -3.17 -12.36 -6.65
C LEU A 45 -3.21 -13.82 -7.13
N SER A 46 -3.72 -14.75 -6.30
CA SER A 46 -4.06 -16.09 -6.78
C SER A 46 -5.32 -16.09 -7.65
N ASP A 47 -6.17 -15.06 -7.54
CA ASP A 47 -7.27 -14.81 -8.47
C ASP A 47 -6.72 -14.31 -9.82
N PRO A 48 -6.93 -15.04 -10.93
CA PRO A 48 -6.41 -14.66 -12.24
C PRO A 48 -6.81 -13.24 -12.67
N LYS A 49 -8.02 -12.78 -12.35
CA LYS A 49 -8.47 -11.43 -12.77
C LYS A 49 -7.72 -10.33 -12.04
N LYS A 50 -7.46 -10.52 -10.74
CA LYS A 50 -6.68 -9.56 -9.94
C LYS A 50 -5.21 -9.60 -10.34
N ARG A 51 -4.70 -10.78 -10.66
CA ARG A 51 -3.33 -10.96 -11.17
C ARG A 51 -3.12 -10.21 -12.48
N ASP A 52 -4.03 -10.37 -13.44
CA ASP A 52 -3.92 -9.73 -14.75
C ASP A 52 -4.01 -8.19 -14.63
N GLN A 53 -4.90 -7.68 -13.77
CA GLN A 53 -4.95 -6.24 -13.45
C GLN A 53 -3.63 -5.74 -12.81
N TRP A 54 -3.01 -6.54 -11.95
CA TRP A 54 -1.70 -6.21 -11.39
C TRP A 54 -0.62 -6.19 -12.47
N VAL A 55 -0.64 -7.14 -13.41
CA VAL A 55 0.31 -7.16 -14.55
C VAL A 55 0.15 -5.89 -15.39
N GLU A 56 -1.07 -5.45 -15.69
CA GLU A 56 -1.30 -4.17 -16.40
C GLU A 56 -0.74 -2.97 -15.62
N PHE A 57 -0.94 -2.94 -14.30
CA PHE A 57 -0.38 -1.89 -13.45
C PHE A 57 1.16 -1.92 -13.45
N ALA A 58 1.78 -3.09 -13.31
CA ALA A 58 3.23 -3.24 -13.31
C ALA A 58 3.83 -2.82 -14.67
N GLN A 59 3.19 -3.16 -15.78
CA GLN A 59 3.57 -2.69 -17.11
C GLN A 59 3.54 -1.16 -17.21
N CYS A 60 2.45 -0.53 -16.79
CA CYS A 60 2.34 0.92 -16.76
C CYS A 60 3.44 1.56 -15.90
N MET A 61 3.72 1.01 -14.71
CA MET A 61 4.80 1.50 -13.84
C MET A 61 6.17 1.44 -14.54
N ARG A 62 6.44 0.34 -15.28
CA ARG A 62 7.67 0.17 -16.07
C ARG A 62 7.79 1.17 -17.21
N GLU A 63 6.69 1.52 -17.89
CA GLU A 63 6.66 2.58 -18.90
C GLU A 63 7.01 3.95 -18.31
N HIS A 64 6.57 4.20 -17.07
CA HIS A 64 6.96 5.38 -16.30
C HIS A 64 8.35 5.24 -15.65
N GLY A 65 9.08 4.17 -15.96
CA GLY A 65 10.47 3.91 -15.59
C GLY A 65 10.68 3.42 -14.16
N VAL A 66 9.64 2.86 -13.54
CA VAL A 66 9.73 2.18 -12.24
C VAL A 66 9.79 0.68 -12.51
N ASP A 67 10.89 0.05 -12.13
CA ASP A 67 11.04 -1.39 -12.28
C ASP A 67 10.18 -2.12 -11.25
N MET A 68 8.96 -2.46 -11.67
CA MET A 68 7.98 -3.18 -10.87
C MET A 68 7.86 -4.61 -11.40
N PRO A 69 8.08 -5.65 -10.58
CA PRO A 69 7.96 -7.03 -11.04
C PRO A 69 6.51 -7.47 -11.21
N ASP A 70 6.29 -8.45 -12.08
CA ASP A 70 4.99 -9.09 -12.24
C ASP A 70 4.78 -10.15 -11.12
N PRO A 71 3.53 -10.43 -10.71
CA PRO A 71 3.24 -11.51 -9.79
C PRO A 71 3.50 -12.89 -10.41
N ALA A 72 4.03 -13.81 -9.60
CA ALA A 72 4.23 -15.20 -9.98
C ALA A 72 2.89 -15.93 -10.24
N PRO A 73 2.89 -17.08 -10.93
CA PRO A 73 1.67 -17.86 -11.16
C PRO A 73 0.94 -18.31 -9.90
N ASP A 74 1.65 -18.44 -8.78
CA ASP A 74 1.10 -18.78 -7.46
C ASP A 74 0.61 -17.53 -6.69
N GLY A 75 0.56 -16.37 -7.33
CA GLY A 75 0.10 -15.11 -6.76
C GLY A 75 1.14 -14.38 -5.91
N LYS A 76 2.37 -14.89 -5.78
CA LYS A 76 3.41 -14.23 -4.98
C LYS A 76 4.01 -13.03 -5.71
N LEU A 77 4.18 -11.93 -4.99
CA LEU A 77 4.89 -10.73 -5.46
C LEU A 77 6.15 -10.53 -4.62
N THR A 78 7.29 -10.33 -5.27
CA THR A 78 8.57 -10.03 -4.60
C THR A 78 9.00 -8.63 -4.99
N ILE A 79 8.75 -7.64 -4.13
CA ILE A 79 9.12 -6.25 -4.40
C ILE A 79 10.57 -6.03 -3.95
N PRO A 80 11.46 -5.51 -4.81
CA PRO A 80 12.80 -5.15 -4.39
C PRO A 80 12.76 -4.02 -3.34
N THR A 81 13.47 -4.21 -2.23
CA THR A 81 13.53 -3.23 -1.13
C THR A 81 14.61 -2.17 -1.33
N ALA A 82 15.46 -2.32 -2.34
CA ALA A 82 16.55 -1.41 -2.66
C ALA A 82 16.43 -0.93 -4.12
N GLY A 83 16.87 0.30 -4.38
CA GLY A 83 16.94 0.86 -5.74
C GLY A 83 15.62 1.39 -6.31
N VAL A 84 14.52 1.38 -5.54
CA VAL A 84 13.25 2.00 -5.95
C VAL A 84 13.28 3.49 -5.64
N ASP A 85 13.21 4.31 -6.68
CA ASP A 85 12.98 5.75 -6.53
C ASP A 85 11.53 5.99 -6.13
N LEU A 86 11.32 6.36 -4.86
CA LEU A 86 9.99 6.57 -4.29
C LEU A 86 9.24 7.74 -4.95
N GLY A 87 9.95 8.80 -5.38
CA GLY A 87 9.31 9.94 -6.03
C GLY A 87 8.84 9.61 -7.44
N LYS A 88 9.62 8.78 -8.17
CA LYS A 88 9.23 8.25 -9.47
C LYS A 88 8.09 7.23 -9.33
N ALA A 89 8.17 6.36 -8.32
CA ALA A 89 7.13 5.39 -7.99
C ALA A 89 5.79 6.07 -7.66
N GLU A 90 5.80 7.14 -6.88
CA GLU A 90 4.58 7.90 -6.57
C GLU A 90 3.95 8.50 -7.84
N LYS A 91 4.75 9.19 -8.67
CA LYS A 91 4.27 9.78 -9.93
C LYS A 91 3.71 8.73 -10.90
N ALA A 92 4.43 7.61 -11.04
CA ALA A 92 4.00 6.49 -11.86
C ALA A 92 2.69 5.90 -11.32
N ARG A 93 2.57 5.72 -10.00
CA ARG A 93 1.33 5.22 -9.38
C ARG A 93 0.15 6.14 -9.68
N GLU A 94 0.31 7.46 -9.58
CA GLU A 94 -0.76 8.41 -9.89
C GLU A 94 -1.19 8.34 -11.37
N ALA A 95 -0.24 8.16 -12.29
CA ALA A 95 -0.53 7.97 -13.71
C ALA A 95 -1.22 6.61 -13.99
N CYS A 96 -0.86 5.57 -13.23
CA CYS A 96 -1.31 4.20 -13.43
C CYS A 96 -2.49 3.78 -12.53
N LYS A 97 -3.05 4.70 -11.73
CA LYS A 97 -4.06 4.37 -10.69
C LYS A 97 -5.29 3.63 -11.21
N ASP A 98 -5.69 3.92 -12.44
CA ASP A 98 -6.87 3.30 -13.08
C ASP A 98 -6.65 1.82 -13.44
N LYS A 99 -5.41 1.32 -13.32
CA LYS A 99 -5.03 -0.07 -13.55
C LYS A 99 -5.06 -0.93 -12.28
N LEU A 100 -5.16 -0.33 -11.09
CA LEU A 100 -5.11 -1.08 -9.84
C LEU A 100 -6.43 -1.83 -9.53
N PRO A 101 -6.36 -3.13 -9.17
CA PRO A 101 -7.50 -3.86 -8.63
C PRO A 101 -7.95 -3.26 -7.29
N GLY A 102 -9.22 -2.87 -7.18
CA GLY A 102 -9.88 -2.68 -5.88
C GLY A 102 -9.59 -1.39 -5.12
N VAL A 103 -8.81 -0.46 -5.67
CA VAL A 103 -8.67 0.90 -5.12
C VAL A 103 -9.71 1.78 -5.80
N ARG A 104 -11.00 1.60 -5.46
CA ARG A 104 -11.99 2.63 -5.80
C ARG A 104 -11.73 3.83 -4.89
N GLN A 105 -11.56 4.98 -5.54
CA GLN A 105 -11.31 6.32 -5.02
C GLN A 105 -12.11 6.63 -3.75
#